data_AF-A0A4R4PN76-F1
#
_entry.id   AF-A0A4R4PN76-F1
#
_cell.length_a   1.000
_cell.length_b   1.000
_cell.length_c   1.000
_cell.angle_alpha   90.00
_cell.angle_beta   90.00
_cell.angle_gamma   90.00
#
_symmetry.space_group_name_H-M   'P 1'
#
loop_
_entity.id
_entity.type
_entity.pdbx_description
1 polymer ?
#
loop_
_entity_poly.entity_id
_entity_poly.type
_entity_poly.pdbx_seq_one_letter_code
_entity_poly.pdbx_strand_id
1 'polypeptide(L)'
;MRLRPRSFPRSLLVGALALTSVLSGAPAVHAAPVPTGCLDTGVTGTVEEQRLGRGIAGGPSVPAEILRRTGFDKQVELFGRLLCRMPSREAAKLLIRAQGEALWRTAVHRAQHPVSGADALPATDDRGLYWARISMALTVRQWQPRFTIGTAERADLIRSLEYASRGITSTRFSPDVRKILVTGFDPFTLDADIRIGNPSGANALTLDGQRWTVNGTTYEIQAVVFPVRYTDFDQNMVEDALAPHYRGGPQHADLVMTASQGRVGIFDLEVFNGRRRSTSSIGDNNNLWGGGSAAAPVVSPSMPAGPEWLTASLPFARMAQADVTPFRTRVNTSVLEIPAGQTAPVRQPLGPTEGSIASEGAGGGYLSNEVAYRNTLQRDLKDPSMPAGHLHVPVLSFDAANKTTITDPTYEANREAIIRGAHAVLRQAL
;
A
#
# COMPACT_ATOMS: atom_id res chain seq x y z
N MET A 1 11.34 22.10 59.99
CA MET A 1 11.10 23.54 59.76
C MET A 1 10.66 23.69 58.30
N ARG A 2 9.40 23.37 57.96
CA ARG A 2 8.20 24.21 57.91
C ARG A 2 8.30 25.47 57.02
N LEU A 3 7.43 25.50 55.99
CA LEU A 3 6.89 26.62 55.18
C LEU A 3 7.69 27.02 53.91
N ARG A 4 7.12 27.28 52.72
CA ARG A 4 5.73 27.25 52.19
C ARG A 4 5.74 27.35 50.64
N PRO A 5 4.78 26.72 49.93
CA PRO A 5 4.52 26.88 48.50
C PRO A 5 3.65 28.11 48.17
N ARG A 6 3.77 28.61 46.92
CA ARG A 6 3.06 29.77 46.37
C ARG A 6 1.55 29.54 46.28
N SER A 7 0.82 30.60 46.60
CA SER A 7 -0.61 30.73 46.78
C SER A 7 -1.43 30.75 45.48
N PHE A 8 -2.48 29.93 45.42
CA PHE A 8 -3.67 30.16 44.60
C PHE A 8 -4.63 31.10 45.34
N PRO A 9 -5.25 32.11 44.68
CA PRO A 9 -6.31 32.89 45.30
C PRO A 9 -7.62 32.10 45.35
N ARG A 10 -8.08 31.85 46.58
CA ARG A 10 -9.45 31.43 46.93
C ARG A 10 -10.35 32.66 46.98
N SER A 11 -11.35 32.69 46.13
CA SER A 11 -12.58 33.47 46.27
C SER A 11 -13.63 32.70 45.46
N LEU A 12 -14.82 32.33 45.92
CA LEU A 12 -15.52 32.41 47.20
C LEU A 12 -16.63 31.34 47.04
N LEU A 13 -16.74 30.44 48.03
CA LEU A 13 -17.70 29.34 48.03
C LEU A 13 -18.88 29.76 48.93
N VAL A 14 -19.93 30.35 48.35
CA VAL A 14 -21.25 30.48 48.99
C VAL A 14 -22.30 30.37 47.88
N GLY A 15 -23.17 29.36 47.97
CA GLY A 15 -24.28 29.18 47.04
C GLY A 15 -24.63 27.72 46.73
N ALA A 16 -24.54 26.82 47.71
CA ALA A 16 -25.14 25.49 47.61
C ALA A 16 -26.49 25.52 48.35
N LEU A 17 -27.57 25.42 47.57
CA LEU A 17 -28.95 24.99 47.87
C LEU A 17 -29.95 25.89 47.15
N ALA A 18 -30.30 25.51 45.92
CA ALA A 18 -31.60 25.63 45.26
C ALA A 18 -31.38 25.65 43.74
N LEU A 19 -31.54 24.51 43.07
CA LEU A 19 -32.00 24.35 41.69
C LEU A 19 -31.84 22.88 41.25
N THR A 20 -32.55 21.99 41.95
CA THR A 20 -32.95 20.69 41.41
C THR A 20 -34.24 20.87 40.62
N SER A 21 -34.13 21.31 39.37
CA SER A 21 -35.15 21.18 38.32
C SER A 21 -34.68 21.96 37.09
N VAL A 22 -34.80 21.34 35.91
CA VAL A 22 -34.43 21.84 34.56
C VAL A 22 -33.05 21.40 34.06
N LEU A 23 -32.90 20.08 33.85
CA LEU A 23 -32.08 19.50 32.80
C LEU A 23 -32.87 18.37 32.14
N SER A 24 -33.95 18.77 31.46
CA SER A 24 -34.79 17.92 30.60
C SER A 24 -35.00 18.69 29.31
N GLY A 25 -33.94 18.82 28.52
CA GLY A 25 -33.95 19.63 27.31
C GLY A 25 -32.63 19.67 26.55
N ALA A 26 -31.85 18.58 26.58
CA ALA A 26 -30.90 18.37 25.49
C ALA A 26 -31.74 18.03 24.25
N PRO A 27 -31.59 18.70 23.10
CA PRO A 27 -32.25 18.25 21.89
C PRO A 27 -31.78 16.83 21.64
N ALA A 28 -32.71 15.89 21.66
CA ALA A 28 -32.46 14.56 21.15
C ALA A 28 -31.95 14.76 19.72
N VAL A 29 -30.65 14.51 19.49
CA VAL A 29 -30.09 14.38 18.16
C VAL A 29 -30.78 13.14 17.59
N HIS A 30 -31.92 13.37 16.95
CA HIS A 30 -32.60 12.34 16.20
C HIS A 30 -31.61 11.93 15.13
N ALA A 31 -31.11 10.70 15.24
CA ALA A 31 -30.40 10.08 14.15
C ALA A 31 -31.36 10.12 12.95
N ALA A 32 -31.10 11.01 12.00
CA ALA A 32 -31.88 11.07 10.79
C ALA A 32 -31.91 9.64 10.21
N PRO A 33 -33.10 9.12 9.84
CA PRO A 33 -33.23 7.79 9.30
C PRO A 33 -32.22 7.64 8.15
N VAL A 34 -31.40 6.60 8.22
CA VAL A 34 -30.49 6.25 7.12
C VAL A 34 -31.40 6.06 5.90
N PRO A 35 -31.20 6.77 4.78
CA PRO A 35 -31.96 6.51 3.58
C PRO A 35 -31.71 5.06 3.16
N THR A 36 -32.70 4.19 3.37
CA THR A 36 -32.74 2.90 2.67
C THR A 36 -32.93 3.24 1.19
N GLY A 37 -31.88 3.04 0.38
CA GLY A 37 -31.89 3.38 -1.05
C GLY A 37 -30.88 4.45 -1.52
N CYS A 38 -29.87 4.80 -0.72
CA CYS A 38 -28.76 5.65 -1.19
C CYS A 38 -27.67 4.86 -1.95
N LEU A 39 -27.77 3.54 -2.05
CA LEU A 39 -26.85 2.68 -2.79
C LEU A 39 -27.66 1.88 -3.81
N ASP A 40 -27.22 1.87 -5.07
CA ASP A 40 -27.74 1.02 -6.13
C ASP A 40 -26.84 -0.22 -6.27
N THR A 41 -27.25 -1.32 -5.65
CA THR A 41 -26.51 -2.59 -5.70
C THR A 41 -26.57 -3.27 -7.07
N GLY A 42 -27.38 -2.77 -8.01
CA GLY A 42 -27.40 -3.22 -9.40
C GLY A 42 -26.21 -2.70 -10.22
N VAL A 43 -25.53 -1.65 -9.75
CA VAL A 43 -24.30 -1.16 -10.39
C VAL A 43 -23.20 -2.20 -10.23
N THR A 44 -22.74 -2.72 -11.37
CA THR A 44 -21.65 -3.71 -11.43
C THR A 44 -20.32 -3.06 -11.06
N GLY A 45 -19.61 -3.69 -10.13
CA GLY A 45 -18.25 -3.29 -9.74
C GLY A 45 -17.20 -3.62 -10.79
N THR A 46 -15.98 -3.15 -10.58
CA THR A 46 -14.82 -3.64 -11.33
C THR A 46 -14.59 -5.13 -11.09
N VAL A 47 -13.74 -5.77 -11.89
CA VAL A 47 -13.37 -7.19 -11.66
C VAL A 47 -12.81 -7.39 -10.26
N GLU A 48 -12.01 -6.45 -9.74
CA GLU A 48 -11.49 -6.46 -8.38
C GLU A 48 -12.61 -6.39 -7.32
N GLU A 49 -13.55 -5.46 -7.49
CA GLU A 49 -14.70 -5.27 -6.58
C GLU A 49 -15.67 -6.46 -6.59
N GLN A 50 -15.84 -7.12 -7.74
CA GLN A 50 -16.66 -8.33 -7.86
C GLN A 50 -16.11 -9.51 -7.05
N ARG A 51 -14.83 -9.49 -6.66
CA ARG A 51 -14.25 -10.54 -5.81
C ARG A 51 -14.73 -10.48 -4.36
N LEU A 52 -15.37 -9.40 -3.91
CA LEU A 52 -15.90 -9.27 -2.54
C LEU A 52 -16.87 -10.38 -2.15
N GLY A 53 -17.58 -10.99 -3.10
CA GLY A 53 -18.48 -12.12 -2.86
C GLY A 53 -17.82 -13.49 -2.92
N ARG A 54 -16.54 -13.60 -3.27
CA ARG A 54 -15.90 -14.89 -3.56
C ARG A 54 -15.49 -15.65 -2.30
N GLY A 55 -15.78 -16.95 -2.32
CA GLY A 55 -15.31 -17.90 -1.33
C GLY A 55 -14.43 -19.00 -1.93
N ILE A 56 -13.97 -19.90 -1.06
CA ILE A 56 -13.22 -21.10 -1.45
C ILE A 56 -14.23 -22.13 -1.96
N ALA A 57 -14.04 -22.63 -3.19
CA ALA A 57 -14.93 -23.62 -3.81
C ALA A 57 -16.43 -23.26 -3.74
N GLY A 58 -16.77 -21.97 -3.87
CA GLY A 58 -18.15 -21.48 -3.79
C GLY A 58 -18.71 -21.32 -2.37
N GLY A 59 -17.87 -21.50 -1.34
CA GLY A 59 -18.22 -21.28 0.06
C GLY A 59 -18.41 -19.79 0.43
N PRO A 60 -18.50 -19.48 1.74
CA PRO A 60 -18.65 -18.11 2.23
C PRO A 60 -17.56 -17.16 1.72
N SER A 61 -17.90 -15.86 1.64
CA SER A 61 -16.96 -14.82 1.20
C SER A 61 -15.73 -14.76 2.10
N VAL A 62 -14.57 -15.05 1.50
CA VAL A 62 -13.26 -14.90 2.15
C VAL A 62 -12.97 -13.44 2.48
N PRO A 63 -13.20 -12.46 1.57
CA PRO A 63 -13.07 -11.04 1.89
C PRO A 63 -13.91 -10.61 3.10
N ALA A 64 -15.18 -11.07 3.19
CA ALA A 64 -16.05 -10.73 4.31
C ALA A 64 -15.55 -11.34 5.63
N GLU A 65 -15.06 -12.58 5.60
CA GLU A 65 -14.44 -13.19 6.79
C GLU A 65 -13.19 -12.43 7.23
N ILE A 66 -12.31 -12.07 6.29
CA ILE A 66 -11.10 -11.27 6.58
C ILE A 66 -11.49 -9.93 7.20
N LEU A 67 -12.44 -9.20 6.62
CA LEU A 67 -12.90 -7.91 7.14
C LEU A 67 -13.42 -8.02 8.58
N ARG A 68 -14.23 -9.05 8.86
CA ARG A 68 -14.76 -9.31 10.20
C ARG A 68 -13.65 -9.62 11.20
N ARG A 69 -12.71 -10.50 10.83
CA ARG A 69 -11.62 -10.97 11.72
C ARG A 69 -10.50 -9.95 11.90
N THR A 70 -10.39 -8.98 11.00
CA THR A 70 -9.49 -7.81 11.13
C THR A 70 -10.18 -6.61 11.79
N GLY A 71 -11.52 -6.58 11.81
CA GLY A 71 -12.35 -5.53 12.38
C GLY A 71 -12.60 -4.33 11.45
N PHE A 72 -12.19 -4.41 10.18
CA PHE A 72 -12.39 -3.34 9.21
C PHE A 72 -13.83 -3.29 8.66
N ASP A 73 -14.60 -4.36 8.81
CA ASP A 73 -16.04 -4.41 8.49
C ASP A 73 -16.81 -3.22 9.11
N LYS A 74 -16.53 -2.90 10.38
CA LYS A 74 -17.15 -1.78 11.10
C LYS A 74 -16.82 -0.42 10.48
N GLN A 75 -15.58 -0.25 10.01
CA GLN A 75 -15.14 0.98 9.37
C GLN A 75 -15.79 1.15 7.99
N VAL A 76 -15.89 0.07 7.21
CA VAL A 76 -16.60 0.03 5.93
C VAL A 76 -18.09 0.37 6.12
N GLU A 77 -18.74 -0.21 7.11
CA GLU A 77 -20.16 0.02 7.40
C GLU A 77 -20.42 1.46 7.87
N LEU A 78 -19.54 2.01 8.71
CA LEU A 78 -19.59 3.43 9.10
C LEU A 78 -19.42 4.34 7.88
N PHE A 79 -18.45 4.05 7.01
CA PHE A 79 -18.19 4.83 5.81
C PHE A 79 -19.44 4.92 4.91
N GLY A 80 -20.10 3.79 4.63
CA GLY A 80 -21.34 3.79 3.83
C GLY A 80 -22.44 4.64 4.45
N ARG A 81 -22.67 4.52 5.77
CA ARG A 81 -23.67 5.33 6.49
C ARG A 81 -23.36 6.83 6.47
N LEU A 82 -22.08 7.20 6.52
CA LEU A 82 -21.67 8.60 6.44
C LEU A 82 -21.83 9.14 5.02
N LEU A 83 -21.40 8.38 4.02
CA LEU A 83 -21.48 8.77 2.61
C LEU A 83 -22.93 9.05 2.18
N CYS A 84 -23.87 8.21 2.59
CA CYS A 84 -25.30 8.38 2.31
C CYS A 84 -25.94 9.64 2.92
N ARG A 85 -25.25 10.33 3.83
CA ARG A 85 -25.72 11.57 4.47
C ARG A 85 -25.05 12.82 3.91
N MET A 86 -24.12 12.68 2.95
CA MET A 86 -23.40 13.84 2.43
C MET A 86 -24.31 14.76 1.62
N PRO A 87 -24.36 16.07 1.95
CA PRO A 87 -25.29 17.01 1.32
C PRO A 87 -24.79 17.55 -0.02
N SER A 88 -23.49 17.42 -0.29
CA SER A 88 -22.86 17.93 -1.51
C SER A 88 -21.65 17.10 -1.91
N ARG A 89 -21.18 17.31 -3.15
CA ARG A 89 -19.97 16.69 -3.71
C ARG A 89 -18.72 17.06 -2.92
N GLU A 90 -18.59 18.32 -2.52
CA GLU A 90 -17.44 18.83 -1.77
C GLU A 90 -17.37 18.19 -0.39
N ALA A 91 -18.51 18.07 0.30
CA ALA A 91 -18.60 17.36 1.57
C ALA A 91 -18.25 15.88 1.42
N ALA A 92 -18.73 15.22 0.36
CA ALA A 92 -18.39 13.83 0.07
C ALA A 92 -16.90 13.64 -0.22
N LYS A 93 -16.27 14.54 -0.99
CA LYS A 93 -14.82 14.50 -1.26
C LYS A 93 -14.00 14.61 0.01
N LEU A 94 -14.36 15.54 0.91
CA LEU A 94 -13.71 15.70 2.21
C LEU A 94 -13.88 14.45 3.08
N LEU A 95 -15.10 13.91 3.17
CA LEU A 95 -15.38 12.67 3.90
C LEU A 95 -14.54 11.52 3.35
N ILE A 96 -14.56 11.30 2.04
CA ILE A 96 -13.88 10.18 1.38
C ILE A 96 -12.38 10.24 1.63
N ARG A 97 -11.77 11.42 1.48
CA ARG A 97 -10.36 11.61 1.81
C ARG A 97 -10.08 11.32 3.28
N ALA A 98 -10.86 11.91 4.20
CA ALA A 98 -10.64 11.74 5.62
C ALA A 98 -10.80 10.26 6.07
N GLN A 99 -11.77 9.55 5.51
CA GLN A 99 -12.02 8.14 5.79
C GLN A 99 -10.97 7.23 5.14
N GLY A 100 -10.45 7.57 3.96
CA GLY A 100 -9.30 6.90 3.37
C GLY A 100 -8.04 7.04 4.23
N GLU A 101 -7.70 8.26 4.65
CA GLU A 101 -6.54 8.50 5.53
C GLU A 101 -6.75 7.83 6.91
N ALA A 102 -7.98 7.80 7.43
CA ALA A 102 -8.30 7.05 8.64
C ALA A 102 -8.12 5.54 8.45
N LEU A 103 -8.53 4.98 7.31
CA LEU A 103 -8.34 3.57 6.99
C LEU A 103 -6.85 3.20 6.97
N TRP A 104 -6.01 4.02 6.32
CA TRP A 104 -4.55 3.84 6.32
C TRP A 104 -3.99 3.85 7.74
N ARG A 105 -4.29 4.88 8.54
CA ARG A 105 -3.81 4.98 9.93
C ARG A 105 -4.27 3.82 10.79
N THR A 106 -5.51 3.36 10.65
CA THR A 106 -6.02 2.19 11.36
C THR A 106 -5.24 0.93 10.99
N ALA A 107 -4.91 0.73 9.70
CA ALA A 107 -4.13 -0.41 9.25
C ALA A 107 -2.68 -0.39 9.76
N VAL A 108 -2.02 0.77 9.70
CA VAL A 108 -0.67 0.96 10.26
C VAL A 108 -0.67 0.72 11.76
N HIS A 109 -1.60 1.34 12.49
CA HIS A 109 -1.74 1.13 13.93
C HIS A 109 -1.95 -0.36 14.25
N ARG A 110 -2.87 -1.02 13.55
CA ARG A 110 -3.12 -2.46 13.72
C ARG A 110 -1.87 -3.29 13.48
N ALA A 111 -1.11 -3.04 12.42
CA ALA A 111 0.09 -3.80 12.07
C ALA A 111 1.22 -3.68 13.11
N GLN A 112 1.19 -2.63 13.93
CA GLN A 112 2.24 -2.30 14.89
C GLN A 112 1.83 -2.51 16.37
N HIS A 113 0.61 -2.99 16.62
CA HIS A 113 0.10 -3.19 17.98
C HIS A 113 -0.52 -4.58 18.15
N PRO A 114 -0.50 -5.14 19.38
CA PRO A 114 -1.16 -6.39 19.68
C PRO A 114 -2.65 -6.35 19.33
N VAL A 115 -3.13 -7.43 18.73
CA VAL A 115 -4.56 -7.64 18.45
C VAL A 115 -5.13 -8.61 19.48
N SER A 116 -6.32 -8.30 19.99
CA SER A 116 -7.03 -9.12 20.97
C SER A 116 -8.26 -9.77 20.35
N GLY A 117 -8.53 -11.03 20.72
CA GLY A 117 -9.72 -11.78 20.31
C GLY A 117 -9.34 -13.16 19.80
N ALA A 118 -10.05 -14.19 20.25
CA ALA A 118 -9.73 -15.59 19.93
C ALA A 118 -9.78 -15.90 18.43
N ASP A 119 -10.58 -15.14 17.66
CA ASP A 119 -10.75 -15.30 16.21
C ASP A 119 -10.07 -14.19 15.40
N ALA A 120 -9.30 -13.30 16.03
CA ALA A 120 -8.62 -12.22 15.32
C ALA A 120 -7.54 -12.79 14.38
N LEU A 121 -7.47 -12.28 13.15
CA LEU A 121 -6.29 -12.50 12.31
C LEU A 121 -5.07 -11.77 12.90
N PRO A 122 -3.83 -12.17 12.58
CA PRO A 122 -2.65 -11.48 13.04
C PRO A 122 -2.63 -9.99 12.71
N ALA A 123 -1.89 -9.23 13.52
CA ALA A 123 -1.77 -7.77 13.41
C ALA A 123 -1.26 -7.34 12.03
N THR A 124 -0.26 -8.06 11.52
CA THR A 124 0.49 -7.80 10.29
C THR A 124 -0.22 -8.22 9.01
N ASP A 125 -1.45 -8.69 9.10
CA ASP A 125 -2.25 -9.12 7.95
C ASP A 125 -2.67 -7.91 7.08
N ASP A 126 -2.12 -7.83 5.87
CA ASP A 126 -2.35 -6.72 4.93
C ASP A 126 -3.72 -6.78 4.24
N ARG A 127 -4.36 -7.96 4.22
CA ARG A 127 -5.60 -8.21 3.46
C ARG A 127 -6.77 -7.39 3.98
N GLY A 128 -6.78 -7.06 5.28
CA GLY A 128 -7.82 -6.24 5.90
C GLY A 128 -7.91 -4.85 5.28
N LEU A 129 -6.76 -4.17 5.11
CA LEU A 129 -6.69 -2.86 4.45
C LEU A 129 -7.16 -2.94 3.00
N TYR A 130 -6.66 -3.94 2.27
CA TYR A 130 -7.01 -4.14 0.87
C TYR A 130 -8.52 -4.33 0.68
N TRP A 131 -9.13 -5.32 1.34
CA TRP A 131 -10.56 -5.58 1.18
C TRP A 131 -11.46 -4.45 1.70
N ALA A 132 -10.99 -3.69 2.69
CA ALA A 132 -11.73 -2.52 3.19
C ALA A 132 -11.75 -1.42 2.12
N ARG A 133 -10.61 -1.16 1.47
CA ARG A 133 -10.50 -0.20 0.37
C ARG A 133 -11.40 -0.61 -0.80
N ILE A 134 -11.36 -1.87 -1.22
CA ILE A 134 -12.21 -2.39 -2.30
C ILE A 134 -13.71 -2.25 -1.95
N SER A 135 -14.11 -2.56 -0.71
CA SER A 135 -15.49 -2.38 -0.25
C SER A 135 -15.93 -0.91 -0.25
N MET A 136 -15.06 -0.01 0.21
CA MET A 136 -15.34 1.44 0.20
C MET A 136 -15.41 1.98 -1.23
N ALA A 137 -14.55 1.53 -2.15
CA ALA A 137 -14.58 1.93 -3.56
C ALA A 137 -15.89 1.49 -4.24
N LEU A 138 -16.32 0.24 -4.03
CA LEU A 138 -17.62 -0.24 -4.51
C LEU A 138 -18.78 0.57 -3.91
N THR A 139 -18.70 0.92 -2.63
CA THR A 139 -19.72 1.77 -1.97
C THR A 139 -19.82 3.14 -2.66
N VAL A 140 -18.69 3.78 -2.97
CA VAL A 140 -18.68 5.05 -3.74
C VAL A 140 -19.21 4.84 -5.15
N ARG A 141 -18.96 3.68 -5.77
CA ARG A 141 -19.47 3.37 -7.12
C ARG A 141 -20.99 3.24 -7.15
N GLN A 142 -21.56 2.55 -6.16
CA GLN A 142 -22.98 2.28 -6.03
C GLN A 142 -23.77 3.47 -5.45
N TRP A 143 -23.10 4.46 -4.88
CA TRP A 143 -23.76 5.56 -4.19
C TRP A 143 -24.61 6.46 -5.10
N GLN A 144 -25.86 6.66 -4.72
CA GLN A 144 -26.85 7.54 -5.35
C GLN A 144 -27.15 8.74 -4.43
N PRO A 145 -26.38 9.85 -4.55
CA PRO A 145 -26.67 11.08 -3.81
C PRO A 145 -27.99 11.73 -4.24
N ARG A 146 -28.51 12.62 -3.40
CA ARG A 146 -29.66 13.49 -3.74
C ARG A 146 -29.32 14.61 -4.74
N PHE A 147 -28.04 14.75 -5.09
CA PHE A 147 -27.52 15.69 -6.07
C PHE A 147 -26.89 14.92 -7.23
N THR A 148 -26.76 15.57 -8.38
CA THR A 148 -26.16 14.94 -9.57
C THR A 148 -24.67 14.72 -9.38
N ILE A 149 -24.19 13.52 -9.72
CA ILE A 149 -22.77 13.20 -9.85
C ILE A 149 -22.52 12.47 -11.17
N GLY A 150 -21.66 13.04 -12.01
CA GLY A 150 -21.27 12.43 -13.28
C GLY A 150 -20.26 11.29 -13.11
N THR A 151 -20.04 10.54 -14.19
CA THR A 151 -19.08 9.42 -14.20
C THR A 151 -17.65 9.88 -13.87
N ALA A 152 -17.19 10.99 -14.45
CA ALA A 152 -15.86 11.53 -14.19
C ALA A 152 -15.69 11.98 -12.73
N GLU A 153 -16.71 12.65 -12.19
CA GLU A 153 -16.68 13.11 -10.80
C GLU A 153 -16.67 11.94 -9.81
N ARG A 154 -17.44 10.89 -10.09
CA ARG A 154 -17.42 9.65 -9.31
C ARG A 154 -16.06 8.96 -9.39
N ALA A 155 -15.45 8.92 -10.57
CA ALA A 155 -14.09 8.40 -10.74
C ALA A 155 -13.07 9.21 -9.94
N ASP A 156 -13.20 10.54 -9.89
CA ASP A 156 -12.35 11.40 -9.05
C ASP A 156 -12.54 11.18 -7.55
N LEU A 157 -13.77 10.91 -7.10
CA LEU A 157 -14.02 10.54 -5.70
C LEU A 157 -13.35 9.21 -5.35
N ILE A 158 -13.47 8.20 -6.23
CA ILE A 158 -12.81 6.89 -6.05
C ILE A 158 -11.29 7.07 -6.08
N ARG A 159 -10.75 7.86 -7.00
CA ARG A 159 -9.31 8.17 -7.04
C ARG A 159 -8.85 8.87 -5.76
N SER A 160 -9.65 9.78 -5.20
CA SER A 160 -9.34 10.42 -3.93
C SER A 160 -9.32 9.42 -2.77
N LEU A 161 -10.20 8.42 -2.77
CA LEU A 161 -10.17 7.32 -1.80
C LEU A 161 -8.90 6.48 -1.96
N GLU A 162 -8.56 6.10 -3.18
CA GLU A 162 -7.38 5.31 -3.50
C GLU A 162 -6.11 5.99 -2.98
N TYR A 163 -5.89 7.26 -3.31
CA TYR A 163 -4.70 7.99 -2.85
C TYR A 163 -4.65 8.11 -1.31
N ALA A 164 -5.78 8.43 -0.69
CA ALA A 164 -5.85 8.63 0.76
C ALA A 164 -5.63 7.33 1.56
N SER A 165 -6.19 6.21 1.10
CA SER A 165 -6.12 4.91 1.78
C SER A 165 -4.83 4.12 1.51
N ARG A 166 -3.92 4.69 0.72
CA ARG A 166 -2.63 4.10 0.33
C ARG A 166 -1.43 4.75 1.01
N GLY A 167 -1.68 5.68 1.92
CA GLY A 167 -0.66 6.50 2.58
C GLY A 167 -0.23 7.73 1.77
N ILE A 168 -0.48 7.78 0.46
CA ILE A 168 0.05 8.80 -0.47
C ILE A 168 -0.26 10.23 0.00
N THR A 169 -1.46 10.50 0.51
CA THR A 169 -1.82 11.87 0.95
C THR A 169 -1.30 12.22 2.35
N SER A 170 -0.90 11.23 3.13
CA SER A 170 -0.48 11.37 4.54
C SER A 170 1.02 11.17 4.78
N THR A 171 1.79 10.68 3.80
CA THR A 171 3.25 10.49 3.90
C THR A 171 3.93 11.82 4.22
N ARG A 172 4.45 11.97 5.44
CA ARG A 172 5.12 13.19 5.90
C ARG A 172 6.27 12.85 6.85
N PHE A 173 7.43 13.45 6.61
CA PHE A 173 8.58 13.32 7.50
C PHE A 173 8.65 14.45 8.51
N SER A 174 9.04 14.09 9.74
CA SER A 174 9.42 15.04 10.79
C SER A 174 10.72 15.80 10.44
N PRO A 175 10.97 16.97 11.07
CA PRO A 175 12.29 17.59 11.05
C PRO A 175 13.31 16.77 11.83
N ASP A 176 14.60 17.05 11.62
CA ASP A 176 15.74 16.52 12.39
C ASP A 176 15.90 14.99 12.43
N VAL A 177 15.38 14.30 11.42
CA VAL A 177 15.54 12.86 11.19
C VAL A 177 16.08 12.59 9.79
N ARG A 178 16.73 11.43 9.61
CA ARG A 178 16.95 10.84 8.29
C ARG A 178 15.66 10.20 7.79
N LYS A 179 15.37 10.30 6.50
CA LYS A 179 14.04 10.08 5.95
C LYS A 179 14.04 8.94 4.96
N ILE A 180 13.29 7.89 5.23
CA ILE A 180 13.28 6.70 4.40
C ILE A 180 11.88 6.50 3.85
N LEU A 181 11.75 6.45 2.53
CA LEU A 181 10.48 6.10 1.90
C LEU A 181 10.52 4.64 1.44
N VAL A 182 9.52 3.87 1.85
CA VAL A 182 9.34 2.48 1.43
C VAL A 182 8.01 2.32 0.71
N THR A 183 7.94 1.43 -0.27
CA THR A 183 6.66 1.10 -0.92
C THR A 183 6.36 -0.38 -0.82
N GLY A 184 5.08 -0.74 -0.87
CA GLY A 184 4.59 -2.10 -1.04
C GLY A 184 3.51 -2.20 -2.11
N PHE A 185 2.94 -3.38 -2.28
CA PHE A 185 1.81 -3.63 -3.17
C PHE A 185 0.63 -4.31 -2.47
N ASP A 186 -0.55 -4.11 -3.03
CA ASP A 186 -1.76 -4.86 -2.70
C ASP A 186 -1.62 -6.37 -3.05
N PRO A 187 -2.47 -7.24 -2.47
CA PRO A 187 -2.66 -8.62 -2.90
C PRO A 187 -2.89 -8.77 -4.41
N PHE A 188 -2.31 -9.83 -4.99
CA PHE A 188 -2.39 -10.16 -6.42
C PHE A 188 -2.60 -11.67 -6.62
N THR A 189 -3.03 -12.09 -7.81
CA THR A 189 -3.39 -13.48 -8.18
C THR A 189 -4.61 -14.06 -7.44
N LEU A 190 -5.54 -13.19 -7.04
CA LEU A 190 -6.76 -13.54 -6.28
C LEU A 190 -7.78 -14.38 -7.06
N ASP A 191 -7.61 -14.52 -8.38
CA ASP A 191 -8.36 -15.51 -9.18
C ASP A 191 -7.84 -16.94 -8.95
N ALA A 192 -6.55 -17.11 -8.67
CA ALA A 192 -5.97 -18.41 -8.36
C ALA A 192 -6.23 -18.81 -6.91
N ASP A 193 -6.09 -17.87 -5.97
CA ASP A 193 -6.42 -18.09 -4.57
C ASP A 193 -6.88 -16.78 -3.90
N ILE A 194 -8.17 -16.69 -3.55
CA ILE A 194 -8.77 -15.49 -2.94
C ILE A 194 -8.22 -15.20 -1.53
N ARG A 195 -7.52 -16.17 -0.92
CA ARG A 195 -7.02 -16.09 0.45
C ARG A 195 -5.71 -15.32 0.57
N ILE A 196 -4.91 -15.19 -0.50
CA ILE A 196 -3.54 -14.67 -0.38
C ILE A 196 -3.51 -13.14 -0.14
N GLY A 197 -2.58 -12.72 0.71
CA GLY A 197 -2.11 -11.36 0.88
C GLY A 197 -0.81 -11.10 0.12
N ASN A 198 -0.21 -9.92 0.31
CA ASN A 198 1.07 -9.53 -0.27
C ASN A 198 2.05 -9.08 0.82
N PRO A 199 3.17 -9.80 1.04
CA PRO A 199 4.10 -9.49 2.12
C PRO A 199 4.79 -8.13 1.95
N SER A 200 4.87 -7.56 0.74
CA SER A 200 5.37 -6.19 0.56
C SER A 200 4.40 -5.14 1.13
N GLY A 201 3.08 -5.37 1.05
CA GLY A 201 2.07 -4.55 1.70
C GLY A 201 2.14 -4.64 3.22
N ALA A 202 2.31 -5.86 3.76
CA ALA A 202 2.52 -6.08 5.20
C ALA A 202 3.79 -5.38 5.72
N ASN A 203 4.87 -5.38 4.92
CA ASN A 203 6.08 -4.63 5.21
C ASN A 203 5.83 -3.12 5.29
N ALA A 204 5.12 -2.55 4.30
CA ALA A 204 4.79 -1.13 4.33
C ALA A 204 4.02 -0.74 5.60
N LEU A 205 3.02 -1.53 6.01
CA LEU A 205 2.22 -1.25 7.21
C LEU A 205 3.01 -1.37 8.52
N THR A 206 3.94 -2.32 8.60
CA THR A 206 4.80 -2.49 9.79
C THR A 206 5.92 -1.46 9.87
N LEU A 207 6.20 -0.73 8.79
CA LEU A 207 7.26 0.28 8.71
C LEU A 207 6.75 1.72 8.78
N ASP A 208 5.53 2.00 8.32
CA ASP A 208 5.03 3.38 8.24
C ASP A 208 5.01 4.08 9.62
N GLY A 209 5.63 5.25 9.70
CA GLY A 209 5.77 6.03 10.93
C GLY A 209 6.79 5.50 11.94
N GLN A 210 7.47 4.38 11.67
CA GLN A 210 8.49 3.84 12.57
C GLN A 210 9.72 4.76 12.64
N ARG A 211 10.31 4.83 13.84
CA ARG A 211 11.60 5.47 14.05
C ARG A 211 12.63 4.48 14.52
N TRP A 212 13.74 4.40 13.79
CA TRP A 212 14.87 3.53 14.12
C TRP A 212 16.08 4.37 14.49
N THR A 213 16.83 3.91 15.47
CA THR A 213 18.16 4.48 15.77
C THR A 213 19.21 3.47 15.34
N VAL A 214 20.01 3.83 14.33
CA VAL A 214 21.08 2.99 13.78
C VAL A 214 22.38 3.80 13.86
N ASN A 215 23.38 3.27 14.56
CA ASN A 215 24.69 3.93 14.74
C ASN A 215 24.60 5.40 15.23
N GLY A 216 23.67 5.69 16.15
CA GLY A 216 23.45 7.03 16.69
C GLY A 216 22.63 7.97 15.79
N THR A 217 22.23 7.54 14.60
CA THR A 217 21.39 8.31 13.67
C THR A 217 19.94 7.87 13.78
N THR A 218 19.02 8.83 13.95
CA THR A 218 17.57 8.57 13.96
C THR A 218 17.00 8.66 12.55
N TYR A 219 16.39 7.56 12.11
CA TYR A 219 15.68 7.43 10.85
C TYR A 219 14.18 7.39 11.12
N GLU A 220 13.40 8.10 10.32
CA GLU A 220 11.95 7.98 10.24
C GLU A 220 11.59 7.35 8.90
N ILE A 221 10.73 6.34 8.97
CA ILE A 221 10.29 5.59 7.80
C ILE A 221 8.84 5.97 7.52
N GLN A 222 8.57 6.34 6.29
CA GLN A 222 7.21 6.52 5.79
C GLN A 222 6.97 5.52 4.67
N ALA A 223 5.73 5.08 4.50
CA ALA A 223 5.40 4.09 3.50
C ALA A 223 4.13 4.41 2.71
N VAL A 224 4.05 3.81 1.52
CA VAL A 224 2.86 3.78 0.67
C VAL A 224 2.62 2.38 0.11
N VAL A 225 1.38 2.07 -0.27
CA VAL A 225 1.04 0.80 -0.95
C VAL A 225 0.38 1.06 -2.30
N PHE A 226 0.98 0.54 -3.37
CA PHE A 226 0.46 0.66 -4.73
C PHE A 226 -0.52 -0.47 -5.09
N PRO A 227 -1.50 -0.21 -5.97
CA PRO A 227 -2.35 -1.26 -6.53
C PRO A 227 -1.56 -2.10 -7.51
N VAL A 228 -1.97 -3.35 -7.68
CA VAL A 228 -1.54 -4.17 -8.82
C VAL A 228 -2.51 -3.92 -9.98
N ARG A 229 -2.48 -2.69 -10.51
CA ARG A 229 -3.35 -2.21 -11.61
C ARG A 229 -2.58 -1.28 -12.55
N TYR A 230 -2.67 -1.54 -13.85
CA TYR A 230 -1.96 -0.76 -14.87
C TYR A 230 -2.53 0.66 -15.00
N THR A 231 -3.85 0.82 -14.90
CA THR A 231 -4.51 2.12 -15.06
C THR A 231 -3.99 3.17 -14.09
N ASP A 232 -3.73 2.80 -12.83
CA ASP A 232 -3.22 3.71 -11.81
C ASP A 232 -1.79 4.19 -12.12
N PHE A 233 -0.95 3.30 -12.66
CA PHE A 233 0.39 3.64 -13.11
C PHE A 233 0.34 4.53 -14.36
N ASP A 234 -0.56 4.21 -15.30
CA ASP A 234 -0.83 5.00 -16.50
C ASP A 234 -1.42 6.38 -16.16
N GLN A 235 -1.91 6.58 -14.94
CA GLN A 235 -2.37 7.85 -14.40
C GLN A 235 -1.39 8.49 -13.41
N ASN A 236 -0.11 8.12 -13.46
CA ASN A 236 1.01 8.71 -12.72
C ASN A 236 0.96 8.54 -11.19
N MET A 237 0.25 7.52 -10.66
CA MET A 237 0.19 7.30 -9.21
C MET A 237 1.59 7.13 -8.57
N VAL A 238 2.53 6.52 -9.29
CA VAL A 238 3.91 6.32 -8.81
C VAL A 238 4.62 7.67 -8.67
N GLU A 239 4.58 8.51 -9.70
CA GLU A 239 5.19 9.83 -9.66
C GLU A 239 4.55 10.74 -8.61
N ASP A 240 3.21 10.71 -8.49
CA ASP A 240 2.49 11.49 -7.49
C ASP A 240 2.89 11.11 -6.06
N ALA A 241 3.17 9.82 -5.81
CA ALA A 241 3.63 9.34 -4.52
C ALA A 241 5.11 9.61 -4.26
N LEU A 242 5.98 9.44 -5.26
CA LEU A 242 7.44 9.47 -5.06
C LEU A 242 8.06 10.85 -5.28
N ALA A 243 7.63 11.59 -6.30
CA ALA A 243 8.25 12.86 -6.68
C ALA A 243 8.34 13.90 -5.55
N PRO A 244 7.37 14.03 -4.62
CA PRO A 244 7.50 14.91 -3.46
C PRO A 244 8.72 14.62 -2.58
N HIS A 245 9.21 13.38 -2.58
CA HIS A 245 10.32 12.92 -1.74
C HIS A 245 11.67 12.91 -2.47
N TYR A 246 11.68 13.18 -3.76
CA TYR A 246 12.88 13.45 -4.56
C TYR A 246 13.14 14.95 -4.76
N ARG A 247 12.12 15.79 -4.55
CA ARG A 247 12.27 17.25 -4.66
C ARG A 247 12.95 17.79 -3.41
N GLY A 248 13.88 18.71 -3.59
CA GLY A 248 14.53 19.41 -2.47
C GLY A 248 13.51 20.05 -1.53
N GLY A 249 13.84 20.12 -0.25
CA GLY A 249 13.00 20.71 0.79
C GLY A 249 12.78 19.77 1.98
N PRO A 250 11.88 20.15 2.92
CA PRO A 250 11.73 19.45 4.19
C PRO A 250 11.25 18.00 4.09
N GLN A 251 10.69 17.58 2.95
CA GLN A 251 10.14 16.24 2.72
C GLN A 251 11.01 15.37 1.81
N HIS A 252 12.17 15.88 1.36
CA HIS A 252 13.17 15.13 0.62
C HIS A 252 13.61 13.91 1.43
N ALA A 253 13.58 12.73 0.83
CA ALA A 253 14.04 11.50 1.45
C ALA A 253 15.59 11.43 1.44
N ASP A 254 16.13 10.50 2.19
CA ASP A 254 17.55 10.13 2.18
C ASP A 254 17.77 8.77 1.52
N LEU A 255 16.71 7.98 1.36
CA LEU A 255 16.69 6.70 0.66
C LEU A 255 15.26 6.37 0.23
N VAL A 256 15.09 5.83 -0.98
CA VAL A 256 13.79 5.34 -1.46
C VAL A 256 13.89 3.88 -1.92
N MET A 257 13.27 2.97 -1.18
CA MET A 257 13.22 1.56 -1.51
C MET A 257 11.80 1.14 -1.88
N THR A 258 11.58 0.85 -3.15
CA THR A 258 10.34 0.21 -3.58
C THR A 258 10.41 -1.28 -3.27
N ALA A 259 9.30 -1.92 -2.90
CA ALA A 259 9.27 -3.36 -2.67
C ALA A 259 8.03 -4.04 -3.28
N SER A 260 8.24 -5.27 -3.75
CA SER A 260 7.19 -6.14 -4.31
C SER A 260 7.38 -7.57 -3.80
N GLN A 261 6.35 -8.42 -3.94
CA GLN A 261 6.52 -9.86 -3.79
C GLN A 261 7.22 -10.45 -5.02
N GLY A 262 8.17 -11.34 -4.81
CA GLY A 262 9.00 -11.96 -5.84
C GLY A 262 8.73 -13.46 -5.96
N ARG A 263 9.67 -14.28 -5.48
CA ARG A 263 9.66 -15.74 -5.64
C ARG A 263 9.82 -16.46 -4.30
N VAL A 264 9.63 -17.78 -4.29
CA VAL A 264 9.77 -18.57 -3.06
C VAL A 264 11.19 -18.43 -2.50
N GLY A 265 11.28 -18.09 -1.22
CA GLY A 265 12.48 -18.27 -0.42
C GLY A 265 13.61 -17.26 -0.58
N ILE A 266 13.45 -16.21 -1.40
CA ILE A 266 14.55 -15.32 -1.78
C ILE A 266 14.15 -13.84 -1.64
N PHE A 267 15.03 -13.07 -1.00
CA PHE A 267 15.05 -11.62 -1.06
C PHE A 267 15.96 -11.18 -2.21
N ASP A 268 15.36 -10.66 -3.28
CA ASP A 268 16.04 -10.24 -4.49
C ASP A 268 16.32 -8.73 -4.46
N LEU A 269 17.60 -8.37 -4.46
CA LEU A 269 18.09 -7.00 -4.58
C LEU A 269 18.29 -6.70 -6.07
N GLU A 270 17.33 -5.99 -6.68
CA GLU A 270 17.27 -5.83 -8.13
C GLU A 270 18.19 -4.70 -8.62
N VAL A 271 19.19 -5.06 -9.42
CA VAL A 271 20.23 -4.11 -9.86
C VAL A 271 19.77 -3.29 -11.06
N PHE A 272 19.16 -3.91 -12.06
CA PHE A 272 18.80 -3.28 -13.33
C PHE A 272 17.29 -3.23 -13.53
N ASN A 273 16.76 -2.06 -13.85
CA ASN A 273 15.35 -1.81 -14.05
C ASN A 273 15.09 -1.46 -15.52
N GLY A 274 14.10 -2.10 -16.13
CA GLY A 274 13.78 -1.95 -17.55
C GLY A 274 12.61 -1.01 -17.78
N ARG A 275 12.66 -0.20 -18.85
CA ARG A 275 11.64 0.81 -19.16
C ARG A 275 10.26 0.26 -19.54
N ARG A 276 10.17 -1.02 -19.91
CA ARG A 276 9.01 -1.57 -20.63
C ARG A 276 8.23 -2.62 -19.86
N ARG A 277 6.97 -2.80 -20.26
CA ARG A 277 6.10 -3.94 -19.91
C ARG A 277 6.26 -5.04 -20.94
N SER A 278 6.35 -6.29 -20.51
CA SER A 278 6.54 -7.45 -21.40
C SER A 278 5.81 -8.71 -20.96
N THR A 279 5.00 -8.64 -19.90
CA THR A 279 4.23 -9.79 -19.43
C THR A 279 2.93 -9.97 -20.22
N SER A 280 2.77 -11.16 -20.81
CA SER A 280 1.58 -11.59 -21.55
C SER A 280 0.95 -12.88 -21.00
N SER A 281 1.30 -13.28 -19.78
CA SER A 281 0.80 -14.51 -19.13
C SER A 281 -0.28 -14.26 -18.07
N ILE A 282 -0.38 -13.02 -17.55
CA ILE A 282 -1.34 -12.66 -16.51
C ILE A 282 -1.75 -11.19 -16.62
N GLY A 283 -3.03 -10.91 -16.40
CA GLY A 283 -3.57 -9.55 -16.27
C GLY A 283 -3.37 -8.97 -14.87
N ASP A 284 -3.72 -7.69 -14.69
CA ASP A 284 -3.73 -7.02 -13.39
C ASP A 284 -4.93 -7.40 -12.52
N ASN A 285 -5.12 -6.76 -11.36
CA ASN A 285 -6.26 -7.06 -10.49
C ASN A 285 -7.63 -6.76 -11.14
N ASN A 286 -7.69 -6.00 -12.24
CA ASN A 286 -8.89 -5.84 -13.04
C ASN A 286 -8.93 -6.74 -14.29
N ASN A 287 -8.01 -7.70 -14.39
CA ASN A 287 -7.79 -8.58 -15.53
C ASN A 287 -7.46 -7.79 -16.82
N LEU A 288 -6.87 -6.59 -16.68
CA LEU A 288 -6.37 -5.80 -17.80
C LEU A 288 -4.92 -6.21 -18.13
N TRP A 289 -4.60 -6.22 -19.41
CA TRP A 289 -3.26 -6.60 -19.90
C TRP A 289 -2.35 -5.39 -20.03
N GLY A 290 -1.07 -5.56 -19.69
CA GLY A 290 -0.06 -4.51 -19.82
C GLY A 290 0.33 -4.17 -21.26
N GLY A 291 -0.07 -5.02 -22.21
CA GLY A 291 0.03 -4.79 -23.66
C GLY A 291 1.32 -5.27 -24.33
N GLY A 292 2.30 -5.77 -23.58
CA GLY A 292 3.59 -6.24 -24.12
C GLY A 292 3.79 -7.75 -24.01
N SER A 293 4.76 -8.25 -24.75
CA SER A 293 5.31 -9.61 -24.61
C SER A 293 6.84 -9.55 -24.51
N ALA A 294 7.49 -10.66 -24.15
CA ALA A 294 8.96 -10.72 -24.11
C ALA A 294 9.63 -10.38 -25.45
N ALA A 295 8.99 -10.71 -26.58
CA ALA A 295 9.49 -10.40 -27.92
C ALA A 295 9.04 -9.03 -28.46
N ALA A 296 8.01 -8.43 -27.84
CA ALA A 296 7.45 -7.14 -28.23
C ALA A 296 7.11 -6.32 -26.97
N PRO A 297 8.11 -5.84 -26.22
CA PRO A 297 7.89 -5.09 -25.00
C PRO A 297 7.41 -3.66 -25.32
N VAL A 298 6.47 -3.16 -24.51
CA VAL A 298 5.82 -1.86 -24.73
C VAL A 298 6.18 -0.86 -23.64
N VAL A 299 6.31 0.41 -24.03
CA VAL A 299 6.43 1.53 -23.08
C VAL A 299 5.02 1.88 -22.61
N SER A 300 4.80 1.99 -21.30
CA SER A 300 3.47 2.32 -20.78
C SER A 300 3.07 3.77 -21.13
N PRO A 301 1.76 4.08 -21.31
CA PRO A 301 1.29 5.37 -21.80
C PRO A 301 1.84 6.62 -21.08
N SER A 302 2.01 6.55 -19.76
CA SER A 302 2.52 7.66 -18.94
C SER A 302 4.00 7.56 -18.59
N MET A 303 4.71 6.54 -19.09
CA MET A 303 6.12 6.35 -18.78
C MET A 303 6.93 7.58 -19.23
N PRO A 304 7.66 8.25 -18.34
CA PRO A 304 8.48 9.38 -18.75
C PRO A 304 9.55 8.98 -19.78
N ALA A 305 10.03 9.96 -20.52
CA ALA A 305 11.19 9.78 -21.38
C ALA A 305 12.41 9.40 -20.51
N GLY A 306 13.18 8.42 -20.98
CA GLY A 306 14.34 7.89 -20.26
C GLY A 306 15.02 6.75 -21.04
N PRO A 307 16.18 6.28 -20.57
CA PRO A 307 16.92 5.18 -21.20
C PRO A 307 16.16 3.85 -21.08
N GLU A 308 16.50 2.86 -21.90
CA GLU A 308 15.88 1.52 -21.78
C GLU A 308 16.19 0.85 -20.43
N TRP A 309 17.35 1.17 -19.86
CA TRP A 309 17.87 0.57 -18.63
C TRP A 309 18.30 1.63 -17.63
N LEU A 310 18.00 1.38 -16.35
CA LEU A 310 18.49 2.15 -15.23
C LEU A 310 19.10 1.22 -14.19
N THR A 311 20.16 1.68 -13.51
CA THR A 311 20.86 0.91 -12.47
C THR A 311 20.51 1.46 -11.10
N ALA A 312 20.00 0.62 -10.21
CA ALA A 312 19.71 0.97 -8.82
C ALA A 312 20.99 1.34 -8.02
N SER A 313 20.84 2.18 -6.99
CA SER A 313 21.94 2.73 -6.18
C SER A 313 21.81 2.40 -4.69
N LEU A 314 20.91 1.48 -4.32
CA LEU A 314 20.84 0.98 -2.95
C LEU A 314 22.18 0.31 -2.57
N PRO A 315 22.57 0.33 -1.28
CA PRO A 315 23.84 -0.24 -0.82
C PRO A 315 23.80 -1.78 -0.76
N PHE A 316 23.71 -2.42 -1.94
CA PHE A 316 23.47 -3.85 -2.09
C PHE A 316 24.46 -4.74 -1.35
N ALA A 317 25.74 -4.36 -1.30
CA ALA A 317 26.76 -5.11 -0.59
C ALA A 317 26.45 -5.22 0.93
N ARG A 318 25.94 -4.15 1.55
CA ARG A 318 25.52 -4.17 2.96
C ARG A 318 24.21 -4.91 3.13
N MET A 319 23.22 -4.58 2.30
CA MET A 319 21.89 -5.22 2.32
C MET A 319 21.94 -6.74 2.18
N ALA A 320 22.87 -7.26 1.34
CA ALA A 320 23.06 -8.69 1.14
C ALA A 320 23.55 -9.43 2.40
N GLN A 321 24.12 -8.73 3.38
CA GLN A 321 24.60 -9.30 4.66
C GLN A 321 23.50 -9.42 5.73
N ALA A 322 22.26 -9.04 5.41
CA ALA A 322 21.15 -9.16 6.35
C ALA A 322 20.87 -10.63 6.69
N ASP A 323 20.68 -10.91 7.99
CA ASP A 323 20.12 -12.19 8.41
C ASP A 323 18.63 -12.23 8.07
N VAL A 324 18.30 -13.08 7.10
CA VAL A 324 16.95 -13.28 6.60
C VAL A 324 16.47 -14.72 6.80
N THR A 325 17.11 -15.49 7.70
CA THR A 325 16.79 -16.89 7.97
C THR A 325 15.27 -17.09 8.21
N PRO A 326 14.62 -18.07 7.55
CA PRO A 326 15.17 -19.19 6.77
C PRO A 326 15.38 -18.89 5.27
N PHE A 327 15.28 -17.63 4.85
CA PHE A 327 15.45 -17.23 3.47
C PHE A 327 16.92 -16.94 3.14
N ARG A 328 17.17 -16.51 1.91
CA ARG A 328 18.47 -15.98 1.48
C ARG A 328 18.31 -14.69 0.71
N THR A 329 19.35 -13.86 0.74
CA THR A 329 19.48 -12.69 -0.12
C THR A 329 20.11 -13.08 -1.46
N ARG A 330 19.79 -12.34 -2.53
CA ARG A 330 20.46 -12.44 -3.84
C ARG A 330 20.57 -11.05 -4.45
N VAL A 331 21.78 -10.63 -4.79
CA VAL A 331 22.00 -9.47 -5.68
C VAL A 331 21.71 -9.93 -7.10
N ASN A 332 20.59 -9.46 -7.67
CA ASN A 332 20.09 -9.94 -8.95
C ASN A 332 20.45 -8.98 -10.08
N THR A 333 21.35 -9.42 -10.96
CA THR A 333 21.83 -8.67 -12.12
C THR A 333 21.23 -9.15 -13.44
N SER A 334 20.41 -10.21 -13.44
CA SER A 334 19.98 -10.83 -14.69
C SER A 334 18.80 -10.12 -15.34
N VAL A 335 18.91 -9.75 -16.61
CA VAL A 335 17.87 -9.06 -17.40
C VAL A 335 17.45 -9.85 -18.64
N LEU A 336 16.24 -9.62 -19.15
CA LEU A 336 15.86 -10.03 -20.52
C LEU A 336 15.97 -8.81 -21.42
N GLU A 337 16.76 -8.90 -22.47
CA GLU A 337 16.91 -7.84 -23.43
C GLU A 337 16.63 -8.31 -24.84
N ILE A 338 16.28 -7.38 -25.72
CA ILE A 338 16.39 -7.59 -27.17
C ILE A 338 17.66 -6.84 -27.60
N PRO A 339 18.74 -7.55 -28.01
CA PRO A 339 20.00 -6.91 -28.36
C PRO A 339 19.85 -5.91 -29.52
N ALA A 340 20.77 -4.95 -29.62
CA ALA A 340 20.76 -3.95 -30.68
C ALA A 340 20.69 -4.60 -32.07
N GLY A 341 19.71 -4.19 -32.88
CA GLY A 341 19.48 -4.71 -34.23
C GLY A 341 18.86 -6.12 -34.30
N GLN A 342 18.50 -6.72 -33.16
CA GLN A 342 17.86 -8.03 -33.09
C GLN A 342 16.35 -7.92 -32.78
N THR A 343 15.64 -9.04 -32.90
CA THR A 343 14.21 -9.15 -32.54
C THR A 343 13.94 -10.23 -31.49
N ALA A 344 14.88 -11.15 -31.28
CA ALA A 344 14.73 -12.23 -30.33
C ALA A 344 15.24 -11.80 -28.94
N PRO A 345 14.45 -12.00 -27.86
CA PRO A 345 14.91 -11.71 -26.52
C PRO A 345 15.95 -12.73 -26.05
N VAL A 346 16.97 -12.25 -25.33
CA VAL A 346 18.03 -13.06 -24.74
C VAL A 346 18.21 -12.73 -23.26
N ARG A 347 18.54 -13.75 -22.46
CA ARG A 347 18.89 -13.56 -21.05
C ARG A 347 20.33 -13.11 -20.94
N GLN A 348 20.55 -11.96 -20.30
CA GLN A 348 21.89 -11.55 -19.87
C GLN A 348 22.02 -11.72 -18.36
N PRO A 349 22.94 -12.57 -17.86
CA PRO A 349 23.10 -12.78 -16.42
C PRO A 349 23.77 -11.60 -15.70
N LEU A 350 24.55 -10.77 -16.39
CA LEU A 350 25.41 -9.73 -15.81
C LEU A 350 24.97 -8.29 -16.15
N GLY A 351 23.71 -8.11 -16.52
CA GLY A 351 23.15 -6.82 -16.91
C GLY A 351 23.02 -6.64 -18.43
N PRO A 352 22.43 -5.51 -18.87
CA PRO A 352 22.12 -5.28 -20.27
C PRO A 352 23.36 -4.95 -21.11
N THR A 353 23.30 -5.23 -22.40
CA THR A 353 24.27 -4.81 -23.41
C THR A 353 23.92 -3.42 -23.97
N GLU A 354 24.93 -2.72 -24.49
CA GLU A 354 24.76 -1.37 -25.03
C GLU A 354 23.77 -1.35 -26.22
N GLY A 355 22.84 -0.39 -26.20
CA GLY A 355 21.84 -0.22 -27.25
C GLY A 355 20.70 -1.25 -27.26
N SER A 356 20.65 -2.16 -26.28
CA SER A 356 19.57 -3.15 -26.18
C SER A 356 18.24 -2.53 -25.72
N ILE A 357 17.14 -3.18 -26.10
CA ILE A 357 15.78 -2.82 -25.68
C ILE A 357 15.43 -3.64 -24.44
N ALA A 358 14.83 -2.98 -23.45
CA ALA A 358 14.40 -3.65 -22.23
C ALA A 358 13.16 -4.52 -22.47
N SER A 359 13.30 -5.82 -22.27
CA SER A 359 12.14 -6.70 -22.15
C SER A 359 11.79 -6.93 -20.69
N GLU A 360 12.76 -7.33 -19.85
CA GLU A 360 12.56 -7.51 -18.42
C GLU A 360 13.74 -6.92 -17.64
N GLY A 361 13.46 -6.10 -16.64
CA GLY A 361 14.43 -5.81 -15.59
C GLY A 361 14.76 -7.04 -14.76
N ALA A 362 15.65 -6.88 -13.81
CA ALA A 362 16.01 -7.94 -12.86
C ALA A 362 14.78 -8.45 -12.09
N GLY A 363 13.85 -7.54 -11.80
CA GLY A 363 12.55 -7.82 -11.21
C GLY A 363 11.45 -8.33 -12.15
N GLY A 364 11.76 -8.62 -13.43
CA GLY A 364 10.81 -9.12 -14.43
C GLY A 364 10.25 -8.05 -15.38
N GLY A 365 9.09 -8.32 -15.98
CA GLY A 365 8.46 -7.49 -17.02
C GLY A 365 7.10 -6.88 -16.64
N TYR A 366 6.75 -6.95 -15.36
CA TYR A 366 5.44 -6.58 -14.80
C TYR A 366 5.49 -5.26 -14.01
N LEU A 367 4.46 -4.96 -13.21
CA LEU A 367 4.37 -3.74 -12.40
C LEU A 367 5.50 -3.56 -11.36
N SER A 368 6.10 -4.66 -10.88
CA SER A 368 7.27 -4.59 -10.00
C SER A 368 8.48 -3.96 -10.68
N ASN A 369 8.76 -4.35 -11.93
CA ASN A 369 9.77 -3.70 -12.76
C ASN A 369 9.40 -2.25 -13.07
N GLU A 370 8.13 -1.98 -13.38
CA GLU A 370 7.69 -0.63 -13.71
C GLU A 370 7.87 0.34 -12.52
N VAL A 371 7.50 -0.04 -11.30
CA VAL A 371 7.70 0.82 -10.12
C VAL A 371 9.20 1.00 -9.84
N ALA A 372 10.00 -0.06 -10.03
CA ALA A 372 11.45 -0.01 -9.84
C ALA A 372 12.11 0.98 -10.83
N TYR A 373 11.73 0.91 -12.11
CA TYR A 373 12.20 1.81 -13.15
C TYR A 373 11.76 3.25 -12.87
N ARG A 374 10.47 3.49 -12.60
CA ARG A 374 9.95 4.84 -12.29
C ARG A 374 10.62 5.45 -11.06
N ASN A 375 10.83 4.67 -10.00
CA ASN A 375 11.59 5.11 -8.81
C ASN A 375 13.03 5.50 -9.15
N THR A 376 13.73 4.64 -9.90
CA THR A 376 15.12 4.88 -10.30
C THR A 376 15.23 6.09 -11.23
N LEU A 377 14.24 6.31 -12.09
CA LEU A 377 14.20 7.47 -12.97
C LEU A 377 13.97 8.77 -12.20
N GLN A 378 13.11 8.78 -11.18
CA GLN A 378 12.94 9.95 -10.32
C GLN A 378 14.27 10.35 -9.68
N ARG A 379 15.05 9.37 -9.22
CA ARG A 379 16.40 9.57 -8.67
C ARG A 379 17.31 10.23 -9.69
N ASP A 380 17.48 9.63 -10.86
CA ASP A 380 18.37 10.17 -11.89
C ASP A 380 17.95 11.56 -12.41
N LEU A 381 16.66 11.88 -12.37
CA LEU A 381 16.14 13.18 -12.82
C LEU A 381 16.18 14.29 -11.75
N LYS A 382 16.27 13.95 -10.45
CA LYS A 382 16.04 14.91 -9.36
C LYS A 382 17.15 14.94 -8.31
N ASP A 383 17.68 13.79 -7.92
CA ASP A 383 18.84 13.68 -7.04
C ASP A 383 19.61 12.39 -7.37
N PRO A 384 20.52 12.42 -8.36
CA PRO A 384 21.29 11.24 -8.75
C PRO A 384 22.14 10.62 -7.63
N SER A 385 22.35 11.34 -6.52
CA SER A 385 23.15 10.88 -5.39
C SER A 385 22.35 10.08 -4.35
N MET A 386 21.02 10.18 -4.35
CA MET A 386 20.19 9.48 -3.38
C MET A 386 20.18 7.95 -3.64
N PRO A 387 20.39 7.11 -2.62
CA PRO A 387 20.18 5.66 -2.73
C PRO A 387 18.72 5.33 -3.09
N ALA A 388 18.51 4.68 -4.23
CA ALA A 388 17.19 4.27 -4.68
C ALA A 388 17.23 2.95 -5.46
N GLY A 389 16.21 2.10 -5.23
CA GLY A 389 16.14 0.80 -5.90
C GLY A 389 14.91 -0.02 -5.54
N HIS A 390 15.00 -1.33 -5.76
CA HIS A 390 13.90 -2.27 -5.61
C HIS A 390 14.30 -3.51 -4.84
N LEU A 391 13.43 -3.94 -3.93
CA LEU A 391 13.53 -5.19 -3.19
C LEU A 391 12.34 -6.08 -3.55
N HIS A 392 12.62 -7.26 -4.10
CA HIS A 392 11.64 -8.33 -4.15
C HIS A 392 11.74 -9.17 -2.87
N VAL A 393 10.64 -9.28 -2.12
CA VAL A 393 10.55 -10.14 -0.93
C VAL A 393 10.01 -11.53 -1.31
N PRO A 394 10.22 -12.58 -0.49
CA PRO A 394 9.65 -13.89 -0.79
C PRO A 394 8.13 -13.88 -0.90
N VAL A 395 7.55 -14.81 -1.66
CA VAL A 395 6.09 -15.02 -1.68
C VAL A 395 5.59 -15.72 -0.42
N LEU A 396 4.31 -15.51 -0.11
CA LEU A 396 3.64 -16.21 0.99
C LEU A 396 3.24 -17.64 0.59
N SER A 397 3.35 -18.57 1.54
CA SER A 397 2.94 -19.97 1.33
C SER A 397 2.07 -20.46 2.48
N PHE A 398 0.91 -21.03 2.15
CA PHE A 398 0.12 -21.83 3.08
C PHE A 398 0.79 -23.19 3.32
N ASP A 399 0.34 -23.88 4.37
CA ASP A 399 0.56 -25.31 4.47
C ASP A 399 -0.03 -26.00 3.23
N ALA A 400 0.70 -26.94 2.63
CA ALA A 400 0.27 -27.62 1.41
C ALA A 400 -1.06 -28.37 1.59
N ALA A 401 -1.36 -28.84 2.82
CA ALA A 401 -2.61 -29.50 3.18
C ALA A 401 -3.76 -28.52 3.39
N ASN A 402 -3.51 -27.22 3.60
CA ASN A 402 -4.56 -26.24 3.80
C ASN A 402 -5.27 -25.87 2.48
N LYS A 403 -6.46 -26.45 2.29
CA LYS A 403 -7.33 -26.16 1.13
C LYS A 403 -8.56 -25.33 1.46
N THR A 404 -8.84 -25.06 2.74
CA THR A 404 -10.17 -24.61 3.18
C THR A 404 -10.14 -23.43 4.14
N THR A 405 -9.06 -23.20 4.89
CA THR A 405 -9.00 -22.09 5.84
C THR A 405 -8.29 -20.89 5.21
N ILE A 406 -8.70 -19.69 5.60
CA ILE A 406 -8.14 -18.42 5.10
C ILE A 406 -6.74 -18.12 5.68
N THR A 407 -6.31 -18.87 6.68
CA THR A 407 -5.02 -18.76 7.36
C THR A 407 -4.63 -20.11 7.96
N ASP A 408 -3.34 -20.35 8.13
CA ASP A 408 -2.79 -21.45 8.92
C ASP A 408 -1.45 -21.03 9.55
N PRO A 409 -0.93 -21.76 10.54
CA PRO A 409 0.32 -21.41 11.22
C PRO A 409 1.54 -21.27 10.29
N THR A 410 1.61 -22.03 9.20
CA THR A 410 2.70 -21.95 8.22
C THR A 410 2.65 -20.62 7.48
N TYR A 411 1.46 -20.21 7.03
CA TYR A 411 1.23 -18.93 6.37
C TYR A 411 1.61 -17.74 7.26
N GLU A 412 1.23 -17.80 8.53
CA GLU A 412 1.51 -16.73 9.49
C GLU A 412 3.00 -16.68 9.87
N ALA A 413 3.63 -17.82 10.18
CA ALA A 413 5.06 -17.87 10.45
C ALA A 413 5.89 -17.41 9.25
N ASN A 414 5.45 -17.75 8.03
CA ASN A 414 6.09 -17.33 6.79
C ASN A 414 5.98 -15.81 6.60
N ARG A 415 4.81 -15.19 6.82
CA ARG A 415 4.67 -13.73 6.77
C ARG A 415 5.58 -13.03 7.77
N GLU A 416 5.58 -13.48 9.02
CA GLU A 416 6.41 -12.89 10.08
C GLU A 416 7.91 -13.03 9.78
N ALA A 417 8.35 -14.15 9.22
CA ALA A 417 9.73 -14.31 8.78
C ALA A 417 10.09 -13.36 7.63
N ILE A 418 9.18 -13.17 6.67
CA ILE A 418 9.40 -12.24 5.55
C ILE A 418 9.47 -10.80 6.05
N ILE A 419 8.62 -10.42 6.99
CA ILE A 419 8.62 -9.08 7.58
C ILE A 419 9.94 -8.80 8.29
N ARG A 420 10.36 -9.72 9.17
CA ARG A 420 11.65 -9.59 9.86
C ARG A 420 12.82 -9.50 8.88
N GLY A 421 12.81 -10.32 7.82
CA GLY A 421 13.86 -10.31 6.80
C GLY A 421 13.90 -8.99 6.03
N ALA A 422 12.75 -8.45 5.61
CA ALA A 422 12.68 -7.17 4.92
C ALA A 422 13.16 -6.00 5.81
N HIS A 423 12.79 -6.01 7.09
CA HIS A 423 13.27 -5.03 8.07
C HIS A 423 14.79 -5.14 8.26
N ALA A 424 15.33 -6.36 8.35
CA ALA A 424 16.77 -6.59 8.46
C ALA A 424 17.53 -6.09 7.23
N VAL A 425 17.03 -6.37 6.03
CA VAL A 425 17.57 -5.87 4.75
C VAL A 425 17.58 -4.35 4.71
N LEU A 426 16.47 -3.71 5.10
CA LEU A 426 16.40 -2.24 5.16
C LEU A 426 17.37 -1.67 6.19
N ARG A 427 17.47 -2.26 7.39
CA ARG A 427 18.40 -1.80 8.43
C ARG A 427 19.86 -1.82 7.97
N GLN A 428 20.26 -2.81 7.18
CA GLN A 428 21.61 -2.87 6.61
C GLN A 428 21.89 -1.75 5.58
N ALA A 429 20.85 -1.13 5.02
CA ALA A 429 20.99 0.01 4.13
C ALA A 429 21.24 1.34 4.86
N LEU A 430 20.89 1.42 6.15
CA LEU A 430 21.02 2.60 7.01
C LEU A 430 22.40 2.67 7.68
#